data_AF-A0A7V7MY55-F1
#
_entry.id   AF-A0A7V7MY55-F1
#
_cell.length_a   1.000
_cell.length_b   1.000
_cell.length_c   1.000
_cell.angle_alpha   90.00
_cell.angle_beta   90.00
_cell.angle_gamma   90.00
#
_symmetry.space_group_name_H-M   'P 1'
#
loop_
_entity.id
_entity.type
_entity.pdbx_description
1 polymer ?
#
loop_
_entity_poly.entity_id
_entity_poly.type
_entity_poly.pdbx_seq_one_letter_code
_entity_poly.pdbx_strand_id
1 'polypeptide(L)'
;MNAQPIITMVLAILLATVLVAFVFSQNETRKVFAALQQAEQEKTQINGEWARLQIELSTLVSNSRIEHLAKSELGMKLPEDEQIMVIKR
;
A
#
# COMPACT_ATOMS: atom_id res chain seq x y z
N MET A 1 63.67 -20.90 7.63
CA MET A 1 62.31 -21.15 8.17
C MET A 1 61.32 -21.05 7.02
N ASN A 2 60.62 -22.13 6.70
CA ASN A 2 59.72 -22.17 5.55
C ASN A 2 58.44 -21.40 5.89
N ALA A 3 58.16 -20.29 5.19
CA ALA A 3 57.03 -19.41 5.48
C ALA A 3 55.68 -19.91 4.92
N GLN A 4 55.69 -20.91 4.04
CA GLN A 4 54.49 -21.49 3.43
C GLN A 4 53.38 -21.90 4.41
N PRO A 5 53.64 -22.64 5.52
CA PRO A 5 52.58 -23.03 6.47
C PRO A 5 51.92 -21.85 7.20
N ILE A 6 52.66 -20.74 7.39
CA ILE A 6 52.11 -19.54 8.04
C ILE A 6 51.15 -18.84 7.08
N ILE A 7 51.55 -18.72 5.80
CA ILE A 7 50.73 -18.11 4.75
C ILE A 7 49.43 -18.89 4.55
N THR A 8 49.49 -20.23 4.49
CA THR A 8 48.28 -21.05 4.34
C THR A 8 47.36 -20.92 5.54
N MET A 9 47.88 -20.85 6.77
CA MET A 9 47.06 -20.66 7.97
C MET A 9 46.37 -19.30 7.98
N VAL A 10 47.08 -18.22 7.62
CA VAL A 10 46.50 -16.88 7.52
C VAL A 10 45.40 -16.84 6.46
N LEU A 11 45.64 -17.45 5.30
CA LEU A 11 44.64 -17.52 4.23
C LEU A 11 43.40 -18.31 4.65
N ALA A 12 43.58 -19.42 5.37
CA ALA A 12 42.46 -20.22 5.88
C ALA A 12 41.61 -19.43 6.89
N ILE A 13 42.24 -18.66 7.78
CA ILE A 13 41.54 -17.79 8.74
C ILE A 13 40.79 -16.69 7.98
N LEU A 14 41.43 -16.03 7.01
CA LEU A 14 40.77 -15.01 6.21
C LEU A 14 39.55 -15.57 5.47
N LEU A 15 39.68 -16.72 4.83
CA LEU A 15 38.56 -17.39 4.16
C LEU A 15 37.43 -17.72 5.14
N ALA A 16 37.74 -18.26 6.31
CA ALA A 16 36.74 -18.55 7.34
C ALA A 16 35.99 -17.27 7.76
N THR A 17 36.70 -16.15 7.98
CA THR A 17 36.06 -14.88 8.35
C THR A 17 35.14 -14.35 7.25
N VAL A 18 35.55 -14.45 5.99
CA VAL A 18 34.74 -14.02 4.83
C VAL A 18 33.47 -14.87 4.72
N LEU A 19 33.59 -16.19 4.89
CA LEU A 19 32.43 -17.09 4.83
C LEU A 19 31.41 -16.77 5.92
N VAL A 20 31.86 -16.56 7.15
CA VAL A 20 30.98 -16.19 8.28
C VAL A 20 30.32 -14.84 8.03
N ALA A 21 31.09 -13.83 7.59
CA ALA A 21 30.57 -12.51 7.28
C ALA A 21 29.54 -12.55 6.13
N PHE A 22 29.79 -13.35 5.10
CA PHE A 22 28.88 -13.52 3.98
C PHE A 22 27.55 -14.14 4.43
N VAL A 23 27.59 -15.22 5.20
CA VAL A 23 26.38 -15.87 5.74
C VAL A 23 25.59 -14.91 6.63
N PHE A 24 26.27 -14.15 7.48
CA PHE A 24 25.64 -13.14 8.32
C PHE A 24 24.95 -12.05 7.48
N SER A 25 25.66 -11.48 6.49
CA SER A 25 25.12 -10.47 5.59
C SER A 25 23.91 -10.98 4.80
N GLN A 26 23.98 -12.21 4.30
CA GLN A 26 22.88 -12.84 3.58
C GLN A 26 21.66 -13.07 4.48
N ASN A 27 21.87 -13.44 5.74
CA ASN A 27 20.80 -13.62 6.71
C ASN A 27 20.12 -12.29 7.08
N GLU A 28 20.90 -11.24 7.35
CA GLU A 28 20.36 -9.90 7.62
C GLU A 28 19.59 -9.37 6.40
N THR A 29 20.11 -9.56 5.19
CA THR A 29 19.40 -9.21 3.96
C THR A 29 18.04 -9.91 3.87
N ARG A 30 17.98 -11.21 4.19
CA ARG A 30 16.71 -11.97 4.18
C ARG A 30 15.72 -11.43 5.21
N LYS A 31 16.17 -11.06 6.41
CA LYS A 31 15.31 -10.49 7.45
C LYS A 31 14.72 -9.16 7.03
N VAL A 32 15.57 -8.24 6.56
CA VAL A 32 15.13 -6.91 6.11
C VAL A 32 14.18 -7.04 4.93
N PHE A 33 14.48 -7.92 3.97
CA PHE A 33 13.61 -8.18 2.84
C PHE A 33 12.25 -8.76 3.26
N ALA A 34 12.22 -9.69 4.21
CA ALA A 34 10.97 -10.24 4.74
C ALA A 34 10.11 -9.17 5.44
N ALA A 35 10.75 -8.29 6.23
CA ALA A 35 10.05 -7.18 6.87
C ALA A 35 9.48 -6.17 5.85
N LEU A 36 10.25 -5.86 4.80
CA LEU A 36 9.78 -5.03 3.70
C LEU A 36 8.57 -5.66 3.01
N GLN A 37 8.66 -6.95 2.66
CA GLN A 37 7.57 -7.67 2.00
C GLN A 37 6.29 -7.68 2.84
N GLN A 38 6.42 -7.82 4.16
CA GLN A 38 5.27 -7.76 5.07
C GLN A 38 4.60 -6.37 5.06
N ALA A 39 5.39 -5.31 5.16
CA ALA A 39 4.87 -3.93 5.10
C ALA A 39 4.23 -3.61 3.74
N GLU A 40 4.79 -4.12 2.63
CA GLU A 40 4.20 -3.96 1.31
C GLU A 40 2.87 -4.71 1.15
N GLN A 41 2.77 -5.91 1.75
CA GLN A 41 1.51 -6.67 1.78
C GLN A 41 0.43 -5.94 2.57
N GLU A 42 0.75 -5.42 3.76
CA GLU A 42 -0.17 -4.63 4.58
C GLU A 42 -0.67 -3.39 3.83
N LYS A 43 0.27 -2.63 3.22
CA LYS A 43 -0.07 -1.48 2.38
C LYS A 43 -1.01 -1.88 1.24
N THR A 44 -0.74 -3.00 0.58
CA THR A 44 -1.56 -3.47 -0.55
C THR A 44 -2.97 -3.84 -0.09
N GLN A 45 -3.10 -4.49 1.07
CA GLN A 45 -4.40 -4.81 1.65
C GLN A 45 -5.20 -3.54 1.96
N ILE A 46 -4.59 -2.59 2.67
CA ILE A 46 -5.24 -1.32 3.02
C ILE A 46 -5.68 -0.56 1.76
N ASN A 47 -4.83 -0.50 0.73
CA ASN A 47 -5.19 0.16 -0.54
C ASN A 47 -6.37 -0.54 -1.25
N GLY A 48 -6.44 -1.86 -1.19
CA GLY A 48 -7.56 -2.63 -1.72
C GLY A 48 -8.87 -2.32 -0.99
N GLU A 49 -8.83 -2.29 0.34
CA GLU A 49 -9.99 -1.93 1.17
C GLU A 49 -10.44 -0.48 0.90
N TRP A 50 -9.49 0.45 0.81
CA TRP A 50 -9.75 1.84 0.47
C TRP A 50 -10.42 1.99 -0.90
N ALA A 51 -9.90 1.31 -1.92
CA ALA A 51 -10.49 1.33 -3.26
C ALA A 51 -11.94 0.80 -3.25
N ARG A 52 -12.19 -0.28 -2.49
CA ARG A 52 -13.55 -0.83 -2.31
C ARG A 52 -14.48 0.19 -1.65
N LEU A 53 -14.05 0.82 -0.55
CA LEU A 53 -14.83 1.84 0.15
C LEU A 53 -15.13 3.04 -0.75
N GLN A 54 -14.18 3.43 -1.60
CA GLN A 54 -14.39 4.53 -2.54
C GLN A 54 -15.46 4.21 -3.59
N ILE A 55 -15.56 2.95 -4.05
CA ILE A 55 -16.62 2.48 -4.96
C ILE A 55 -17.97 2.45 -4.22
N GLU A 56 -17.99 2.00 -2.97
CA GLU A 56 -19.20 2.01 -2.16
C GLU A 56 -19.70 3.45 -1.96
N LEU A 57 -18.80 4.37 -1.61
CA LEU A 57 -19.11 5.78 -1.44
C LEU A 57 -19.65 6.40 -2.73
N SER A 58 -19.01 6.15 -3.89
CA SER A 58 -19.47 6.72 -5.17
C SER A 58 -20.88 6.26 -5.53
N THR A 59 -21.25 5.03 -5.15
CA THR A 59 -22.61 4.50 -5.31
C THR A 59 -23.58 5.19 -4.35
N LEU A 60 -23.20 5.40 -3.09
CA LEU A 60 -24.04 6.02 -2.06
C LEU A 60 -24.32 7.50 -2.34
N VAL A 61 -23.34 8.24 -2.85
CA VAL A 61 -23.43 9.66 -3.20
C VAL A 61 -23.85 9.89 -4.66
N SER A 62 -24.23 8.83 -5.37
CA SER A 62 -24.73 8.95 -6.74
C SER A 62 -25.95 9.88 -6.77
N ASN A 63 -25.95 10.81 -7.72
CA ASN A 63 -27.05 11.78 -7.88
C ASN A 63 -28.41 11.09 -8.02
N SER A 64 -28.47 9.91 -8.66
CA SER A 64 -29.69 9.12 -8.78
C SER A 64 -30.23 8.64 -7.43
N ARG A 65 -29.35 8.16 -6.54
CA ARG A 65 -29.75 7.76 -5.19
C ARG A 65 -30.14 8.96 -4.34
N ILE A 66 -29.41 10.07 -4.44
CA ILE A 66 -29.74 11.33 -3.75
C ILE A 66 -31.11 11.84 -4.21
N GLU A 67 -31.37 11.86 -5.52
CA GLU A 67 -32.66 12.27 -6.10
C GLU A 67 -33.81 11.37 -5.64
N HIS A 68 -33.60 10.04 -5.65
CA HIS A 68 -34.59 9.12 -5.13
C HIS A 68 -34.90 9.43 -3.66
N LEU A 69 -33.88 9.56 -2.80
CA LEU A 69 -34.08 9.81 -1.38
C LEU A 69 -34.75 11.17 -1.13
N ALA A 70 -34.38 12.20 -1.90
CA ALA A 70 -35.02 13.51 -1.85
C ALA A 70 -36.51 13.44 -2.18
N LYS A 71 -36.90 12.66 -3.20
CA LYS A 71 -38.31 12.46 -3.56
C LYS A 71 -39.05 11.59 -2.55
N SER A 72 -38.46 10.48 -2.12
CA SER A 72 -39.16 9.46 -1.33
C SER A 72 -39.20 9.77 0.17
N GLU A 73 -38.13 10.32 0.75
CA GLU A 73 -38.05 10.58 2.19
C GLU A 73 -38.27 12.05 2.54
N LEU A 74 -37.78 12.98 1.71
CA LEU A 74 -37.94 14.42 1.94
C LEU A 74 -39.16 15.02 1.21
N GLY A 75 -39.86 14.22 0.40
CA GLY A 75 -41.02 14.66 -0.37
C GLY A 75 -40.73 15.78 -1.37
N MET A 76 -39.45 15.97 -1.74
CA MET A 76 -39.05 17.00 -2.70
C MET A 76 -39.62 16.68 -4.08
N LYS A 77 -40.03 17.73 -4.77
CA LYS A 77 -40.62 17.66 -6.12
C LYS A 77 -39.87 18.64 -7.00
N LEU A 78 -39.85 18.38 -8.31
CA LEU A 78 -39.32 19.37 -9.23
C LEU A 78 -40.25 20.60 -9.19
N PRO A 79 -39.72 21.82 -9.07
CA PRO A 79 -40.54 23.02 -9.13
C PRO A 79 -41.24 23.11 -10.49
N GLU A 80 -42.48 23.58 -10.48
CA GLU A 80 -43.25 23.84 -11.70
C GLU A 80 -42.73 25.12 -12.38
N ASP A 81 -42.98 25.29 -13.69
CA ASP A 81 -42.46 26.42 -14.49
C ASP A 81 -42.78 27.79 -13.87
N GLU A 82 -43.92 27.90 -13.18
CA GLU A 82 -44.41 29.09 -12.49
C GLU A 82 -43.58 29.47 -11.24
N GLN A 83 -42.78 28.53 -10.72
CA GLN A 83 -41.93 28.67 -9.54
C GLN A 83 -40.46 28.95 -9.89
N ILE A 84 -40.12 28.98 -11.18
CA ILE A 84 -38.74 29.17 -11.67
C ILE A 84 -38.56 30.62 -12.13
N MET A 85 -37.67 31.36 -11.47
CA MET A 85 -37.30 32.73 -11.88
C MET A 85 -35.88 32.76 -12.44
N VAL A 86 -35.74 33.05 -13.74
CA VAL A 86 -34.44 33.15 -14.41
C VAL A 86 -33.86 34.55 -14.23
N ILE A 87 -32.77 34.67 -13.49
CA ILE A 87 -32.04 35.93 -13.33
C ILE A 87 -31.07 36.09 -14.51
N LYS A 88 -31.33 37.05 -15.41
CA LYS A 88 -30.36 37.46 -16.44
C LYS A 88 -29.26 38.31 -15.80
N ARG A 89 -28.02 37.96 -16.10
CA ARG A 89 -26.82 38.71 -15.69
C ARG A 89 -26.60 39.93 -16.58
#